data_AF-A0A8J7NVK9-F1
#
_entry.id   AF-A0A8J7NVK9-F1
#
_cell.length_a   1.000
_cell.length_b   1.000
_cell.length_c   1.000
_cell.angle_alpha   90.00
_cell.angle_beta   90.00
_cell.angle_gamma   90.00
#
_symmetry.space_group_name_H-M   'P 1'
#
loop_
_entity.id
_entity.type
_entity.pdbx_description
1 polymer ?
#
loop_
_entity_poly.entity_id
_entity_poly.type
_entity_poly.pdbx_seq_one_letter_code
_entity_poly.pdbx_strand_id
1 'polypeptide(L)'
;MATLSTKPGQRLSVSDWQSGSQLLSSTAEHLRLQSQQIRQEGRALRNETTVQTHWDEQDSQRRLTERVQDVSRLKEALELCLQDADAEIETLSAVKGDTESLLAAMTLPLDAAVECLTLREGRCGDDLVRDTVDVELKKEVEVIDGVQRALQQRVSQAFEQLCLLQEARQQLVFDLQNKSEALGVDQTCLSLTVTSPLISLKPNPSRVPNGSTSPQQWEQFSQYNRSRAQEEMKASLQLREAMRVTISQTQNELEAQRVATDFALRKRSHELERAREELLWQQRLTQKEAQELEQDIRGLERDLKAKTAPLKLAHTRLETRTTRPGVDLCRDQVQYGLVDEVTQLEATITALKQKLAQSQ
;
A
#
# COMPACT_ATOMS: atom_id res chain seq x y z
N MET A 1 -41.63 -113.82 9.65
CA MET A 1 -41.28 -113.50 8.25
C MET A 1 -42.56 -113.57 7.42
N ALA A 2 -43.10 -112.42 7.03
CA ALA A 2 -44.21 -112.34 6.07
C ALA A 2 -43.61 -111.91 4.72
N THR A 3 -43.45 -112.86 3.82
CA THR A 3 -43.02 -112.62 2.43
C THR A 3 -44.21 -112.09 1.64
N LEU A 4 -44.16 -110.82 1.25
CA LEU A 4 -45.09 -110.20 0.31
C LEU A 4 -45.00 -110.93 -1.05
N SER A 5 -45.98 -111.78 -1.33
CA SER A 5 -46.17 -112.43 -2.63
C SER A 5 -46.72 -111.41 -3.63
N THR A 6 -45.84 -110.79 -4.41
CA THR A 6 -46.23 -109.98 -5.57
C THR A 6 -46.86 -110.88 -6.64
N LYS A 7 -48.10 -110.57 -7.07
CA LYS A 7 -48.80 -111.26 -8.16
C LYS A 7 -47.91 -111.31 -9.43
N PRO A 8 -47.85 -112.44 -10.16
CA PRO A 8 -47.22 -112.46 -11.47
C PRO A 8 -48.01 -111.58 -12.45
N GLY A 9 -47.31 -110.67 -13.13
CA GLY A 9 -47.90 -109.74 -14.08
C GLY A 9 -48.55 -110.43 -15.28
N GLN A 10 -49.48 -109.72 -15.92
CA GLN A 10 -50.21 -110.17 -17.11
C GLN A 10 -49.24 -110.48 -18.26
N ARG A 11 -49.37 -111.66 -18.89
CA ARG A 11 -48.52 -112.07 -20.03
C ARG A 11 -49.00 -111.37 -21.30
N LEU A 12 -48.17 -110.49 -21.85
CA LEU A 12 -48.44 -109.75 -23.09
C LEU A 12 -48.23 -110.64 -24.32
N SER A 13 -48.95 -110.37 -25.42
CA SER A 13 -48.68 -111.00 -26.72
C SER A 13 -47.39 -110.42 -27.33
N VAL A 14 -46.77 -111.14 -28.27
CA VAL A 14 -45.54 -110.66 -28.95
C VAL A 14 -45.81 -109.36 -29.72
N SER A 15 -47.00 -109.18 -30.30
CA SER A 15 -47.40 -107.93 -30.97
C SER A 15 -47.58 -106.77 -30.00
N ASP A 16 -48.12 -107.02 -28.80
CA ASP A 16 -48.26 -105.99 -27.75
C ASP A 16 -46.90 -105.58 -27.20
N TRP A 17 -45.97 -106.54 -27.04
CA TRP A 17 -44.58 -106.25 -26.68
C TRP A 17 -43.86 -105.45 -27.77
N GLN A 18 -44.03 -105.80 -29.05
CA GLN A 18 -43.44 -105.06 -30.17
C GLN A 18 -43.99 -103.63 -30.25
N SER A 19 -45.30 -103.44 -30.09
CA SER A 19 -45.95 -102.13 -30.08
C SER A 19 -45.51 -101.28 -28.88
N GLY A 20 -45.44 -101.89 -27.69
CA GLY A 20 -44.93 -101.25 -26.48
C GLY A 20 -43.44 -100.88 -26.59
N SER A 21 -42.62 -101.74 -27.17
CA SER A 21 -41.20 -101.48 -27.40
C SER A 21 -40.98 -100.37 -28.43
N GLN A 22 -41.79 -100.32 -29.50
CA GLN A 22 -41.76 -99.24 -30.49
C GLN A 22 -42.19 -97.90 -29.87
N LEU A 23 -43.23 -97.88 -29.04
CA LEU A 23 -43.67 -96.69 -28.31
C LEU A 23 -42.60 -96.20 -27.32
N LEU A 24 -41.96 -97.12 -26.59
CA LEU A 24 -40.84 -96.78 -25.69
C LEU A 24 -39.66 -96.21 -26.49
N SER A 25 -39.33 -96.79 -27.64
CA SER A 25 -38.25 -96.31 -28.52
C SER A 25 -38.55 -94.91 -29.06
N SER A 26 -39.76 -94.68 -29.59
CA SER A 26 -40.14 -93.37 -30.14
C SER A 26 -40.24 -92.29 -29.07
N THR A 27 -40.73 -92.64 -27.87
CA THR A 27 -40.74 -91.74 -26.71
C THR A 27 -39.31 -91.40 -26.28
N ALA A 28 -38.41 -92.38 -26.21
CA ALA A 28 -37.01 -92.15 -25.85
C ALA A 28 -36.28 -91.28 -26.89
N GLU A 29 -36.56 -91.47 -28.19
CA GLU A 29 -36.04 -90.62 -29.26
C GLU A 29 -36.55 -89.19 -29.15
N HIS A 30 -37.85 -88.99 -28.95
CA HIS A 30 -38.43 -87.65 -28.76
C HIS A 30 -37.82 -86.93 -27.54
N LEU A 31 -37.72 -87.60 -26.39
CA LEU A 31 -37.09 -87.05 -25.19
C LEU A 31 -35.60 -86.72 -25.41
N ARG A 32 -34.87 -87.57 -26.17
CA ARG A 32 -33.48 -87.30 -26.55
C ARG A 32 -33.36 -86.09 -27.45
N LEU A 33 -34.24 -85.91 -28.43
CA LEU A 33 -34.26 -84.75 -29.31
C LEU A 33 -34.56 -83.46 -28.54
N GLN A 34 -35.57 -83.46 -27.66
CA GLN A 34 -35.84 -82.32 -26.77
C GLN A 34 -34.64 -81.98 -25.88
N SER A 35 -34.00 -82.99 -25.27
CA SER A 35 -32.81 -82.79 -24.46
C SER A 35 -31.64 -82.23 -25.27
N GLN A 36 -31.43 -82.72 -26.50
CA GLN A 36 -30.41 -82.21 -27.41
C GLN A 36 -30.66 -80.74 -27.77
N GLN A 37 -31.90 -80.38 -28.08
CA GLN A 37 -32.30 -79.01 -28.37
C GLN A 37 -32.06 -78.09 -27.18
N ILE A 38 -32.57 -78.43 -25.98
CA ILE A 38 -32.35 -77.65 -24.74
C ILE A 38 -30.85 -77.47 -24.46
N ARG A 39 -30.04 -78.52 -24.69
CA ARG A 39 -28.59 -78.43 -24.52
C ARG A 39 -27.91 -77.56 -25.58
N GLN A 40 -28.39 -77.55 -26.81
CA GLN A 40 -27.85 -76.69 -27.87
C GLN A 40 -28.21 -75.23 -27.59
N GLU A 41 -29.48 -74.94 -27.28
CA GLU A 41 -29.96 -73.62 -26.87
C GLU A 41 -29.20 -73.12 -25.63
N GLY A 42 -29.05 -73.97 -24.60
CA GLY A 42 -28.29 -73.61 -23.40
C GLY A 42 -26.81 -73.36 -23.67
N ARG A 43 -26.19 -74.04 -24.64
CA ARG A 43 -24.81 -73.76 -25.05
C ARG A 43 -24.69 -72.45 -25.84
N ALA A 44 -25.63 -72.21 -26.75
CA ALA A 44 -25.70 -70.95 -27.49
C ALA A 44 -25.85 -69.76 -26.53
N LEU A 45 -26.81 -69.85 -25.60
CA LEU A 45 -27.04 -68.83 -24.58
C LEU A 45 -25.81 -68.59 -23.69
N ARG A 46 -25.12 -69.65 -23.25
CA ARG A 46 -23.89 -69.52 -22.46
C ARG A 46 -22.79 -68.80 -23.23
N ASN A 47 -22.60 -69.11 -24.51
CA ASN A 47 -21.58 -68.45 -25.32
C ASN A 47 -21.94 -66.98 -25.55
N GLU A 48 -23.19 -66.69 -25.91
CA GLU A 48 -23.71 -65.34 -26.10
C GLU A 48 -23.55 -64.49 -24.84
N THR A 49 -24.01 -64.99 -23.69
CA THR A 49 -23.92 -64.27 -22.41
C THR A 49 -22.48 -64.09 -21.93
N THR A 50 -21.58 -65.05 -22.18
CA THR A 50 -20.15 -64.91 -21.86
C THR A 50 -19.52 -63.78 -22.68
N VAL A 51 -19.79 -63.76 -24.00
CA VAL A 51 -19.27 -62.73 -24.91
C VAL A 51 -19.85 -61.37 -24.53
N GLN A 52 -21.15 -61.27 -24.29
CA GLN A 52 -21.82 -60.03 -23.89
C GLN A 52 -21.25 -59.48 -22.58
N THR A 53 -21.10 -60.33 -21.56
CA THR A 53 -20.55 -59.92 -20.25
C THR A 53 -19.12 -59.38 -20.38
N HIS A 54 -18.27 -60.04 -21.16
CA HIS A 54 -16.90 -59.59 -21.41
C HIS A 54 -16.87 -58.23 -22.12
N TRP A 55 -17.71 -58.03 -23.14
CA TRP A 55 -17.79 -56.74 -23.84
C TRP A 55 -18.29 -55.61 -22.93
N ASP A 56 -19.32 -55.86 -22.13
CA ASP A 56 -19.88 -54.87 -21.20
C ASP A 56 -18.87 -54.48 -20.09
N GLU A 57 -18.10 -55.46 -19.59
CA GLU A 57 -17.00 -55.22 -18.64
C GLU A 57 -15.91 -54.35 -19.28
N GLN A 58 -15.47 -54.70 -20.49
CA GLN A 58 -14.44 -53.96 -21.20
C GLN A 58 -14.88 -52.53 -21.54
N ASP A 59 -16.12 -52.32 -21.97
CA ASP A 59 -16.65 -50.98 -22.24
C ASP A 59 -16.74 -50.14 -20.96
N SER A 60 -17.17 -50.74 -19.85
CA SER A 60 -17.21 -50.07 -18.53
C SER A 60 -15.80 -49.68 -18.06
N GLN A 61 -14.81 -50.56 -18.22
CA GLN A 61 -13.42 -50.28 -17.87
C GLN A 61 -12.83 -49.16 -18.73
N ARG A 62 -13.15 -49.12 -20.03
CA ARG A 62 -12.76 -48.02 -20.92
C ARG A 62 -13.35 -46.68 -20.46
N ARG A 63 -14.66 -46.63 -20.17
CA ARG A 63 -15.33 -45.40 -19.69
C ARG A 63 -14.75 -44.93 -18.35
N LEU A 64 -14.43 -45.84 -17.43
CA LEU A 64 -13.75 -45.50 -16.17
C LEU A 64 -12.36 -44.92 -16.43
N THR A 65 -11.60 -45.50 -17.35
CA THR A 65 -10.26 -45.02 -17.73
C THR A 65 -10.34 -43.59 -18.31
N GLU A 66 -11.27 -43.35 -19.23
CA GLU A 66 -11.52 -42.01 -19.80
C GLU A 66 -11.90 -41.01 -18.71
N ARG A 67 -12.77 -41.41 -17.77
CA ARG A 67 -13.16 -40.55 -16.65
C ARG A 67 -12.00 -40.17 -15.74
N VAL A 68 -11.14 -41.13 -15.40
CA VAL A 68 -9.91 -40.89 -14.61
C VAL A 68 -9.01 -39.88 -15.32
N GLN A 69 -8.84 -39.98 -16.64
CA GLN A 69 -8.05 -39.03 -17.43
C GLN A 69 -8.68 -37.63 -17.42
N ASP A 70 -9.99 -37.51 -17.61
CA ASP A 70 -10.69 -36.23 -17.59
C ASP A 70 -10.59 -35.52 -16.24
N VAL A 71 -10.80 -36.25 -15.13
CA VAL A 71 -10.67 -35.71 -13.78
C VAL A 71 -9.24 -35.30 -13.50
N SER A 72 -8.25 -36.09 -13.93
CA SER A 72 -6.82 -35.77 -13.75
C SER A 72 -6.42 -34.50 -14.50
N ARG A 73 -6.81 -34.36 -15.77
CA ARG A 73 -6.53 -33.15 -16.57
C ARG A 73 -7.16 -31.90 -15.95
N LEU A 74 -8.39 -32.00 -15.46
CA LEU A 74 -9.05 -30.86 -14.82
C LEU A 74 -8.41 -30.51 -13.48
N LYS A 75 -8.01 -31.53 -12.71
CA LYS A 75 -7.25 -31.36 -11.47
C LYS A 75 -5.95 -30.60 -11.73
N GLU A 76 -5.13 -31.04 -12.70
CA GLU A 76 -3.88 -30.36 -13.08
C GLU A 76 -4.14 -28.89 -13.47
N ALA A 77 -5.20 -28.62 -14.24
CA ALA A 77 -5.55 -27.25 -14.63
C ALA A 77 -5.97 -26.37 -13.43
N LEU A 78 -6.60 -26.94 -12.40
CA LEU A 78 -6.94 -26.26 -11.15
C LEU A 78 -5.70 -26.02 -10.29
N GLU A 79 -4.78 -27.00 -10.22
CA GLU A 79 -3.50 -26.88 -9.50
C GLU A 79 -2.64 -25.75 -10.06
N LEU A 80 -2.51 -25.66 -11.38
CA LEU A 80 -1.79 -24.57 -12.05
C LEU A 80 -2.43 -23.20 -11.72
N CYS A 81 -3.76 -23.10 -11.85
CA CYS A 81 -4.46 -21.85 -11.55
C CYS A 81 -4.34 -21.45 -10.07
N LEU A 82 -4.28 -22.42 -9.16
CA LEU A 82 -4.07 -22.18 -7.74
C LEU A 82 -2.65 -21.66 -7.46
N GLN A 83 -1.64 -22.25 -8.10
CA GLN A 83 -0.25 -21.77 -7.99
C GLN A 83 -0.11 -20.33 -8.51
N ASP A 84 -0.74 -20.01 -9.64
CA ASP A 84 -0.75 -18.65 -10.18
C ASP A 84 -1.43 -17.66 -9.21
N ALA A 85 -2.55 -18.07 -8.60
CA ALA A 85 -3.26 -17.25 -7.62
C ALA A 85 -2.46 -17.04 -6.34
N ASP A 86 -1.76 -18.07 -5.85
CA ASP A 86 -0.84 -17.97 -4.71
C ASP A 86 0.28 -16.96 -5.00
N ALA A 87 0.92 -17.06 -6.17
CA ALA A 87 1.99 -16.15 -6.58
C ALA A 87 1.50 -14.69 -6.73
N GLU A 88 0.29 -14.47 -7.26
CA GLU A 88 -0.28 -13.12 -7.37
C GLU A 88 -0.65 -12.55 -6.00
N ILE A 89 -1.18 -13.36 -5.07
CA ILE A 89 -1.44 -12.94 -3.68
C ILE A 89 -0.15 -12.51 -2.98
N GLU A 90 0.92 -13.28 -3.10
CA GLU A 90 2.23 -12.92 -2.55
C GLU A 90 2.74 -11.60 -3.15
N THR A 91 2.64 -11.46 -4.47
CA THR A 91 3.12 -10.27 -5.19
C THR A 91 2.34 -9.01 -4.83
N LEU A 92 1.00 -9.08 -4.76
CA LEU A 92 0.17 -7.94 -4.34
C LEU A 92 0.40 -7.60 -2.87
N SER A 93 0.57 -8.61 -2.01
CA SER A 93 0.88 -8.41 -0.58
C SER A 93 2.20 -7.68 -0.38
N ALA A 94 3.24 -8.02 -1.15
CA ALA A 94 4.52 -7.34 -1.13
C ALA A 94 4.39 -5.86 -1.53
N VAL A 95 3.74 -5.57 -2.67
CA VAL A 95 3.53 -4.19 -3.14
C VAL A 95 2.69 -3.37 -2.13
N LYS A 96 1.67 -3.97 -1.52
CA LYS A 96 0.91 -3.35 -0.44
C LYS A 96 1.82 -3.00 0.75
N GLY A 97 2.64 -3.95 1.22
CA GLY A 97 3.57 -3.74 2.34
C GLY A 97 4.61 -2.64 2.07
N ASP A 98 5.14 -2.58 0.85
CA ASP A 98 6.05 -1.50 0.42
C ASP A 98 5.33 -0.14 0.44
N THR A 99 4.08 -0.10 -0.02
CA THR A 99 3.25 1.12 -0.03
C THR A 99 2.90 1.59 1.39
N GLU A 100 2.60 0.67 2.31
CA GLU A 100 2.38 0.96 3.74
C GLU A 100 3.66 1.50 4.39
N SER A 101 4.81 0.95 4.04
CA SER A 101 6.10 1.43 4.54
C SER A 101 6.41 2.85 4.04
N LEU A 102 6.13 3.13 2.77
CA LEU A 102 6.25 4.49 2.21
C LEU A 102 5.29 5.47 2.89
N LEU A 103 4.05 5.06 3.14
CA LEU A 103 3.06 5.87 3.84
C LEU A 103 3.54 6.21 5.26
N ALA A 104 4.04 5.24 6.02
CA ALA A 104 4.59 5.45 7.36
C ALA A 104 5.82 6.38 7.34
N ALA A 105 6.66 6.29 6.29
CA ALA A 105 7.80 7.17 6.12
C ALA A 105 7.44 8.65 5.91
N MET A 106 6.18 8.97 5.55
CA MET A 106 5.72 10.35 5.37
C MET A 106 5.46 11.09 6.69
N THR A 107 5.36 10.40 7.82
CA THR A 107 5.12 11.05 9.12
C THR A 107 6.24 11.99 9.51
N LEU A 108 7.50 11.55 9.40
CA LEU A 108 8.66 12.35 9.80
C LEU A 108 8.82 13.65 8.97
N PRO A 109 8.74 13.62 7.62
CA PRO A 109 8.75 14.85 6.83
C PRO A 109 7.61 15.81 7.16
N LEU A 110 6.40 15.29 7.43
CA LEU A 110 5.26 16.10 7.81
C LEU A 110 5.51 16.83 9.14
N ASP A 111 5.96 16.10 10.16
CA ASP A 111 6.29 16.65 11.47
C ASP A 111 7.38 17.72 11.36
N ALA A 112 8.42 17.47 10.56
CA ALA A 112 9.50 18.42 10.33
C ALA A 112 9.00 19.72 9.65
N ALA A 113 8.13 19.62 8.65
CA ALA A 113 7.55 20.78 7.99
C ALA A 113 6.65 21.60 8.93
N VAL A 114 5.84 20.93 9.75
CA VAL A 114 4.98 21.56 10.77
C VAL A 114 5.80 22.21 11.88
N GLU A 115 6.87 21.56 12.35
CA GLU A 115 7.78 22.15 13.33
C GLU A 115 8.46 23.40 12.76
N CYS A 116 8.91 23.36 11.50
CA CYS A 116 9.49 24.51 10.81
C CYS A 116 8.50 25.68 10.73
N LEU A 117 7.22 25.42 10.43
CA LEU A 117 6.17 26.46 10.47
C LEU A 117 5.97 27.02 11.88
N THR A 118 5.89 26.15 12.89
CA THR A 118 5.71 26.54 14.30
C THR A 118 6.85 27.45 14.79
N LEU A 119 8.10 27.10 14.46
CA LEU A 119 9.28 27.91 14.80
C LEU A 119 9.24 29.29 14.13
N ARG A 120 8.67 29.38 12.92
CA ARG A 120 8.52 30.65 12.20
C ARG A 120 7.39 31.51 12.77
N GLU A 121 6.29 30.91 13.20
CA GLU A 121 5.20 31.61 13.90
C GLU A 121 5.65 32.20 15.24
N GLY A 122 6.68 31.62 15.87
CA GLY A 122 7.31 32.15 17.08
C GLY A 122 8.24 33.37 16.87
N ARG A 123 8.42 33.86 15.65
CA ARG A 123 9.25 35.06 15.38
C ARG A 123 8.57 36.32 15.91
N CYS A 124 9.37 37.29 16.35
CA CYS A 124 8.88 38.50 17.01
C CYS A 124 9.02 39.74 16.12
N GLY A 125 8.07 40.67 16.26
CA GLY A 125 8.15 41.99 15.62
C GLY A 125 8.24 41.90 14.10
N ASP A 126 9.17 42.68 13.52
CA ASP A 126 9.34 42.82 12.08
C ASP A 126 9.90 41.55 11.40
N ASP A 127 10.38 40.57 12.17
CA ASP A 127 10.85 39.27 11.65
C ASP A 127 9.70 38.27 11.38
N LEU A 128 8.49 38.55 11.88
CA LEU A 128 7.29 37.76 11.61
C LEU A 128 6.72 38.14 10.23
N VAL A 129 7.32 37.58 9.18
CA VAL A 129 7.00 37.90 7.79
C VAL A 129 6.47 36.66 7.05
N ARG A 130 5.43 36.88 6.26
CA ARG A 130 4.98 35.93 5.23
C ARG A 130 5.90 36.03 4.02
N ASP A 131 6.98 35.26 4.04
CA ASP A 131 7.95 35.18 2.96
C ASP A 131 7.73 33.92 2.09
N THR A 132 8.59 33.73 1.08
CA THR A 132 8.53 32.55 0.20
C THR A 132 8.73 31.24 0.97
N VAL A 133 9.48 31.24 2.08
CA VAL A 133 9.69 30.02 2.89
C VAL A 133 8.38 29.61 3.57
N ASP A 134 7.63 30.56 4.11
CA ASP A 134 6.31 30.28 4.70
C ASP A 134 5.33 29.68 3.68
N VAL A 135 5.34 30.18 2.45
CA VAL A 135 4.51 29.67 1.36
C VAL A 135 4.93 28.25 0.95
N GLU A 136 6.22 28.01 0.74
CA GLU A 136 6.70 26.69 0.30
C GLU A 136 6.58 25.63 1.41
N LEU A 137 6.77 25.98 2.69
CA LEU A 137 6.55 25.06 3.81
C LEU A 137 5.07 24.65 3.95
N LYS A 138 4.13 25.60 3.78
CA LYS A 138 2.68 25.27 3.78
C LYS A 138 2.32 24.35 2.62
N LYS A 139 2.87 24.64 1.45
CA LYS A 139 2.70 23.79 0.27
C LYS A 139 3.34 22.41 0.46
N GLU A 140 4.45 22.31 1.17
CA GLU A 140 5.08 21.03 1.53
C GLU A 140 4.18 20.19 2.42
N VAL A 141 3.56 20.78 3.45
CA VAL A 141 2.53 20.10 4.26
C VAL A 141 1.37 19.62 3.38
N GLU A 142 0.83 20.48 2.51
CA GLU A 142 -0.29 20.13 1.62
C GLU A 142 0.05 18.99 0.66
N VAL A 143 1.27 18.99 0.10
CA VAL A 143 1.76 17.93 -0.79
C VAL A 143 1.93 16.63 -0.02
N ILE A 144 2.56 16.65 1.16
CA ILE A 144 2.75 15.43 1.98
C ILE A 144 1.38 14.84 2.37
N ASP A 145 0.41 15.65 2.79
CA ASP A 145 -0.95 15.21 3.10
C ASP A 145 -1.67 14.64 1.86
N GLY A 146 -1.45 15.23 0.69
CA GLY A 146 -1.95 14.71 -0.59
C GLY A 146 -1.39 13.33 -0.91
N VAL A 147 -0.07 13.17 -0.74
CA VAL A 147 0.63 11.89 -0.94
C VAL A 147 0.16 10.83 0.05
N GLN A 148 0.04 11.16 1.33
CA GLN A 148 -0.46 10.22 2.34
C GLN A 148 -1.86 9.70 1.98
N ARG A 149 -2.78 10.58 1.57
CA ARG A 149 -4.12 10.19 1.13
C ARG A 149 -4.09 9.30 -0.11
N ALA A 150 -3.29 9.64 -1.11
CA ALA A 150 -3.15 8.85 -2.33
C ALA A 150 -2.61 7.44 -2.05
N LEU A 151 -1.56 7.33 -1.23
CA LEU A 151 -0.98 6.04 -0.83
C LEU A 151 -1.96 5.22 0.03
N GLN A 152 -2.63 5.85 1.00
CA GLN A 152 -3.64 5.17 1.83
C GLN A 152 -4.79 4.62 1.00
N GLN A 153 -5.27 5.36 0.01
CA GLN A 153 -6.32 4.88 -0.91
C GLN A 153 -5.86 3.63 -1.66
N ARG A 154 -4.62 3.61 -2.16
CA ARG A 154 -4.04 2.44 -2.84
C ARG A 154 -3.90 1.23 -1.92
N VAL A 155 -3.48 1.45 -0.67
CA VAL A 155 -3.39 0.38 0.35
C VAL A 155 -4.76 -0.23 0.61
N SER A 156 -5.81 0.59 0.75
CA SER A 156 -7.19 0.10 0.96
C SER A 156 -7.69 -0.71 -0.24
N GLN A 157 -7.46 -0.23 -1.47
CA GLN A 157 -7.80 -0.97 -2.69
C GLN A 157 -7.06 -2.31 -2.78
N ALA A 158 -5.77 -2.34 -2.43
CA ALA A 158 -4.97 -3.57 -2.42
C ALA A 158 -5.48 -4.57 -1.37
N PHE A 159 -5.90 -4.10 -0.21
CA PHE A 159 -6.50 -4.94 0.82
C PHE A 159 -7.81 -5.59 0.34
N GLU A 160 -8.71 -4.82 -0.26
CA GLU A 160 -9.96 -5.34 -0.82
C GLU A 160 -9.71 -6.40 -1.91
N GLN A 161 -8.76 -6.12 -2.82
CA GLN A 161 -8.41 -7.07 -3.88
C GLN A 161 -7.78 -8.35 -3.34
N LEU A 162 -6.97 -8.27 -2.27
CA LEU A 162 -6.43 -9.45 -1.59
C LEU A 162 -7.53 -10.33 -1.00
N CYS A 163 -8.59 -9.74 -0.44
CA CYS A 163 -9.75 -10.51 0.05
C CYS A 163 -10.43 -11.28 -1.10
N LEU A 164 -10.66 -10.63 -2.25
CA LEU A 164 -11.26 -11.27 -3.42
C LEU A 164 -10.41 -12.41 -3.97
N LEU A 165 -9.09 -12.21 -4.06
CA LEU A 165 -8.14 -13.26 -4.44
C LEU A 165 -8.16 -14.43 -3.45
N GLN A 166 -8.21 -14.17 -2.15
CA GLN A 166 -8.28 -15.22 -1.12
C GLN A 166 -9.58 -16.03 -1.23
N GLU A 167 -10.71 -15.39 -1.51
CA GLU A 167 -11.98 -16.10 -1.76
C GLU A 167 -11.90 -17.00 -2.99
N ALA A 168 -11.41 -16.48 -4.13
CA ALA A 168 -11.25 -17.26 -5.35
C ALA A 168 -10.30 -18.45 -5.14
N ARG A 169 -9.19 -18.22 -4.43
CA ARG A 169 -8.25 -19.26 -4.01
C ARG A 169 -8.91 -20.35 -3.16
N GLN A 170 -9.72 -19.99 -2.16
CA GLN A 170 -10.43 -20.96 -1.34
C GLN A 170 -11.39 -21.83 -2.17
N GLN A 171 -12.07 -21.25 -3.16
CA GLN A 171 -12.93 -22.01 -4.07
C GLN A 171 -12.14 -23.00 -4.93
N LEU A 172 -10.97 -22.59 -5.44
CA LEU A 172 -10.06 -23.50 -6.16
C LEU A 172 -9.60 -24.66 -5.28
N VAL A 173 -9.21 -24.39 -4.02
CA VAL A 173 -8.78 -25.42 -3.07
C VAL A 173 -9.91 -26.42 -2.80
N PHE A 174 -11.13 -25.93 -2.57
CA PHE A 174 -12.28 -26.81 -2.32
C PHE A 174 -12.61 -27.68 -3.52
N ASP A 175 -12.61 -27.10 -4.73
CA ASP A 175 -12.84 -27.86 -5.95
C ASP A 175 -11.74 -28.91 -6.17
N LEU A 176 -10.47 -28.54 -5.95
CA LEU A 176 -9.32 -29.43 -6.07
C LEU A 176 -9.39 -30.62 -5.11
N GLN A 177 -9.82 -30.38 -3.87
CA GLN A 177 -10.04 -31.45 -2.89
C GLN A 177 -11.11 -32.43 -3.40
N ASN A 178 -12.26 -31.92 -3.86
CA ASN A 178 -13.33 -32.75 -4.41
C ASN A 178 -12.87 -33.55 -5.63
N LYS A 179 -12.08 -32.95 -6.54
CA LYS A 179 -11.51 -33.65 -7.69
C LYS A 179 -10.53 -34.74 -7.27
N SER A 180 -9.72 -34.51 -6.24
CA SER A 180 -8.77 -35.50 -5.73
C SER A 180 -9.47 -36.68 -5.06
N GLU A 181 -10.51 -36.43 -4.27
CA GLU A 181 -11.33 -37.49 -3.66
C GLU A 181 -12.07 -38.30 -4.73
N ALA A 182 -12.71 -37.64 -5.70
CA ALA A 182 -13.38 -38.30 -6.82
C ALA A 182 -12.40 -39.16 -7.64
N LEU A 183 -11.22 -38.64 -7.95
CA LEU A 183 -10.17 -39.38 -8.65
C LEU A 183 -9.74 -40.64 -7.88
N GLY A 184 -9.60 -40.56 -6.56
CA GLY A 184 -9.27 -41.70 -5.72
C GLY A 184 -10.35 -42.79 -5.73
N VAL A 185 -11.62 -42.40 -5.74
CA VAL A 185 -12.75 -43.33 -5.90
C VAL A 185 -12.71 -44.00 -7.27
N ASP A 186 -12.55 -43.22 -8.34
CA ASP A 186 -12.52 -43.75 -9.72
C ASP A 186 -11.33 -44.67 -9.96
N GLN A 187 -10.15 -44.35 -9.42
CA GLN A 187 -8.96 -45.21 -9.44
C GLN A 187 -9.17 -46.51 -8.67
N THR A 188 -9.82 -46.44 -7.50
CA THR A 188 -10.18 -47.63 -6.73
C THR A 188 -11.10 -48.53 -7.55
N CYS A 189 -12.15 -47.97 -8.16
CA CYS A 189 -13.07 -48.70 -9.04
C CYS A 189 -12.34 -49.35 -10.22
N LEU A 190 -11.42 -48.64 -10.85
CA LEU A 190 -10.62 -49.14 -11.97
C LEU A 190 -9.67 -50.28 -11.57
N SER A 191 -9.23 -50.32 -10.30
CA SER A 191 -8.35 -51.36 -9.77
C SER A 191 -9.05 -52.65 -9.34
N LEU A 192 -10.39 -52.61 -9.17
CA LEU A 192 -11.16 -53.77 -8.75
C LEU A 192 -11.23 -54.82 -9.88
N THR A 193 -11.10 -56.09 -9.48
CA THR A 193 -11.21 -57.24 -10.38
C THR A 193 -12.17 -58.26 -9.77
N VAL A 194 -12.60 -59.24 -10.56
CA VAL A 194 -13.49 -60.33 -10.11
C VAL A 194 -12.90 -61.19 -8.97
N THR A 195 -11.58 -61.11 -8.72
CA THR A 195 -10.90 -61.82 -7.63
C THR A 195 -10.63 -60.94 -6.41
N SER A 196 -11.04 -59.66 -6.44
CA SER A 196 -10.82 -58.73 -5.33
C SER A 196 -11.62 -59.12 -4.08
N PRO A 197 -11.02 -59.07 -2.86
CA PRO A 197 -11.60 -59.68 -1.64
C PRO A 197 -12.84 -58.97 -1.07
N LEU A 198 -13.27 -57.83 -1.62
CA LEU A 198 -14.36 -56.99 -1.10
C LEU A 198 -15.50 -56.74 -2.11
N ILE A 199 -15.54 -57.48 -3.23
CA ILE A 199 -16.68 -57.42 -4.14
C ILE A 199 -17.90 -58.12 -3.51
N SER A 200 -19.08 -57.51 -3.59
CA SER A 200 -20.32 -58.08 -3.04
C SER A 200 -21.54 -57.54 -3.77
N LEU A 201 -22.64 -58.29 -3.75
CA LEU A 201 -23.93 -57.79 -4.20
C LEU A 201 -24.40 -56.66 -3.27
N LYS A 202 -24.94 -55.58 -3.85
CA LYS A 202 -25.43 -54.41 -3.11
C LYS A 202 -26.96 -54.37 -3.15
N PRO A 203 -27.65 -53.92 -2.09
CA PRO A 203 -29.11 -53.92 -2.03
C PRO A 203 -29.82 -53.07 -3.09
N ASN A 204 -29.23 -51.92 -3.48
CA ASN A 204 -29.78 -51.03 -4.50
C ASN A 204 -28.63 -50.36 -5.30
N PRO A 205 -28.01 -51.08 -6.26
CA PRO A 205 -26.82 -50.60 -6.96
C PRO A 205 -27.12 -49.54 -8.02
N SER A 206 -28.34 -49.52 -8.58
CA SER A 206 -28.76 -48.59 -9.64
C SER A 206 -29.37 -47.28 -9.11
N ARG A 207 -29.26 -47.03 -7.81
CA ARG A 207 -29.76 -45.79 -7.20
C ARG A 207 -28.97 -44.57 -7.68
N VAL A 208 -29.67 -43.48 -7.94
CA VAL A 208 -29.08 -42.16 -8.18
C VAL A 208 -29.25 -41.33 -6.90
N PRO A 209 -28.17 -40.95 -6.20
CA PRO A 209 -28.27 -40.09 -5.03
C PRO A 209 -28.95 -38.75 -5.35
N ASN A 210 -29.74 -38.23 -4.41
CA ASN A 210 -30.31 -36.89 -4.53
C ASN A 210 -29.19 -35.85 -4.59
N GLY A 211 -29.31 -34.86 -5.47
CA GLY A 211 -28.28 -33.83 -5.68
C GLY A 211 -27.17 -34.23 -6.66
N SER A 212 -27.32 -35.34 -7.40
CA SER A 212 -26.38 -35.72 -8.46
C SER A 212 -26.34 -34.67 -9.58
N THR A 213 -25.14 -34.31 -10.02
CA THR A 213 -24.90 -33.34 -11.11
C THR A 213 -24.57 -34.02 -12.43
N SER A 214 -24.86 -33.38 -13.55
CA SER A 214 -24.45 -33.85 -14.87
C SER A 214 -22.94 -33.60 -15.12
N PRO A 215 -22.31 -34.33 -16.07
CA PRO A 215 -20.93 -34.05 -16.48
C PRO A 215 -20.72 -32.62 -16.96
N GLN A 216 -21.71 -32.04 -17.65
CA GLN A 216 -21.66 -30.65 -18.10
C GLN A 216 -21.65 -29.67 -16.92
N GLN A 217 -22.50 -29.90 -15.91
CA GLN A 217 -22.52 -29.07 -14.70
C GLN A 217 -21.21 -29.17 -13.91
N TRP A 218 -20.64 -30.38 -13.81
CA TRP A 218 -19.35 -30.64 -13.18
C TRP A 218 -18.21 -29.88 -13.86
N GLU A 219 -18.17 -29.89 -15.19
CA GLU A 219 -17.15 -29.19 -15.97
C GLU A 219 -17.32 -27.68 -15.84
N GLN A 220 -18.54 -27.18 -15.98
CA GLN A 220 -18.87 -25.75 -15.83
C GLN A 220 -18.49 -25.20 -14.46
N PHE A 221 -18.68 -25.98 -13.39
CA PHE A 221 -18.31 -25.57 -12.03
C PHE A 221 -16.81 -25.26 -11.91
N SER A 222 -15.96 -26.17 -12.40
CA SER A 222 -14.52 -25.97 -12.37
C SER A 222 -14.04 -24.90 -13.35
N GLN A 223 -14.67 -24.80 -14.53
CA GLN A 223 -14.39 -23.71 -15.46
C GLN A 223 -14.72 -22.35 -14.85
N TYR A 224 -15.84 -22.23 -14.14
CA TYR A 224 -16.24 -21.00 -13.43
C TYR A 224 -15.25 -20.60 -12.34
N ASN A 225 -14.84 -21.55 -11.48
CA ASN A 225 -13.86 -21.25 -10.43
C ASN A 225 -12.54 -20.76 -11.01
N ARG A 226 -12.09 -21.39 -12.12
CA ARG A 226 -10.88 -20.98 -12.82
C ARG A 226 -11.02 -19.60 -13.47
N SER A 227 -12.12 -19.32 -14.16
CA SER A 227 -12.33 -18.01 -14.80
C SER A 227 -12.42 -16.90 -13.76
N ARG A 228 -13.13 -17.13 -12.65
CA ARG A 228 -13.20 -16.18 -11.54
C ARG A 228 -11.81 -15.86 -10.99
N ALA A 229 -11.00 -16.88 -10.70
CA ALA A 229 -9.63 -16.65 -10.21
C ALA A 229 -8.77 -15.87 -11.22
N GLN A 230 -8.88 -16.18 -12.52
CA GLN A 230 -8.17 -15.45 -13.58
C GLN A 230 -8.61 -13.99 -13.70
N GLU A 231 -9.89 -13.70 -13.51
CA GLU A 231 -10.41 -12.33 -13.49
C GLU A 231 -9.87 -11.54 -12.30
N GLU A 232 -9.85 -12.14 -11.10
CA GLU A 232 -9.29 -11.49 -9.91
C GLU A 232 -7.77 -11.27 -10.02
N MET A 233 -7.03 -12.22 -10.59
CA MET A 233 -5.60 -12.04 -10.86
C MET A 233 -5.34 -10.92 -11.86
N LYS A 234 -6.18 -10.78 -12.89
CA LYS A 234 -6.07 -9.68 -13.86
C LYS A 234 -6.38 -8.33 -13.23
N ALA A 235 -7.40 -8.25 -12.37
CA ALA A 235 -7.72 -7.04 -11.63
C ALA A 235 -6.56 -6.64 -10.68
N SER A 236 -5.96 -7.63 -10.01
CA SER A 236 -4.77 -7.44 -9.17
C SER A 236 -3.58 -6.89 -9.96
N LEU A 237 -3.28 -7.45 -11.14
CA LEU A 237 -2.20 -6.96 -12.00
C LEU A 237 -2.40 -5.46 -12.35
N GLN A 238 -3.61 -5.08 -12.77
CA GLN A 238 -3.95 -3.70 -13.11
C GLN A 238 -3.81 -2.77 -11.90
N LEU A 239 -4.22 -3.24 -10.72
CA LEU A 239 -4.06 -2.49 -9.48
C LEU A 239 -2.59 -2.29 -9.14
N ARG A 240 -1.74 -3.33 -9.25
CA ARG A 240 -0.29 -3.21 -9.01
C ARG A 240 0.37 -2.20 -9.95
N GLU A 241 0.00 -2.19 -11.22
CA GLU A 241 0.47 -1.18 -12.17
C GLU A 241 0.05 0.23 -11.76
N ALA A 242 -1.22 0.42 -11.39
CA ALA A 242 -1.72 1.70 -10.89
C ALA A 242 -1.01 2.16 -9.60
N MET A 243 -0.72 1.23 -8.68
CA MET A 243 0.03 1.50 -7.46
C MET A 243 1.45 1.98 -7.77
N ARG A 244 2.17 1.30 -8.68
CA ARG A 244 3.52 1.71 -9.11
C ARG A 244 3.54 3.10 -9.72
N VAL A 245 2.53 3.42 -10.55
CA VAL A 245 2.38 4.76 -11.13
C VAL A 245 2.15 5.79 -10.04
N THR A 246 1.22 5.54 -9.10
CA THR A 246 0.98 6.44 -7.97
C THR A 246 2.24 6.66 -7.13
N ILE A 247 2.98 5.60 -6.80
CA ILE A 247 4.25 5.70 -6.05
C ILE A 247 5.27 6.58 -6.79
N SER A 248 5.44 6.37 -8.09
CA SER A 248 6.37 7.17 -8.90
C SER A 248 5.94 8.64 -8.98
N GLN A 249 4.64 8.90 -9.15
CA GLN A 249 4.09 10.26 -9.19
C GLN A 249 4.30 10.98 -7.86
N THR A 250 3.95 10.35 -6.73
CA THR A 250 4.09 10.97 -5.41
C THR A 250 5.55 11.22 -5.05
N GLN A 251 6.48 10.33 -5.42
CA GLN A 251 7.92 10.55 -5.25
C GLN A 251 8.41 11.79 -6.01
N ASN A 252 7.96 11.97 -7.26
CA ASN A 252 8.32 13.14 -8.05
C ASN A 252 7.75 14.44 -7.47
N GLU A 253 6.50 14.41 -6.99
CA GLU A 253 5.86 15.56 -6.33
C GLU A 253 6.59 15.97 -5.06
N LEU A 254 6.95 15.00 -4.20
CA LEU A 254 7.74 15.23 -2.99
C LEU A 254 9.11 15.81 -3.30
N GLU A 255 9.82 15.24 -4.27
CA GLU A 255 11.15 15.73 -4.66
C GLU A 255 11.09 17.16 -5.21
N ALA A 256 10.12 17.45 -6.08
CA ALA A 256 9.92 18.79 -6.61
C ALA A 256 9.62 19.81 -5.49
N GLN A 257 8.78 19.44 -4.53
CA GLN A 257 8.45 20.32 -3.42
C GLN A 257 9.62 20.50 -2.45
N ARG A 258 10.38 19.43 -2.14
CA ARG A 258 11.61 19.51 -1.33
C ARG A 258 12.61 20.50 -1.92
N VAL A 259 12.84 20.43 -3.25
CA VAL A 259 13.76 21.34 -3.95
C VAL A 259 13.27 22.79 -3.87
N ALA A 260 11.96 23.02 -4.00
CA ALA A 260 11.38 24.36 -3.88
C ALA A 260 11.56 24.93 -2.45
N THR A 261 11.25 24.16 -1.41
CA THR A 261 11.42 24.58 -0.02
C THR A 261 12.89 24.83 0.32
N ASP A 262 13.80 23.92 -0.05
CA ASP A 262 15.24 24.06 0.20
C ASP A 262 15.82 25.31 -0.50
N PHE A 263 15.41 25.58 -1.74
CA PHE A 263 15.80 26.81 -2.43
C PHE A 263 15.29 28.06 -1.70
N ALA A 264 14.02 28.08 -1.29
CA ALA A 264 13.45 29.20 -0.55
C ALA A 264 14.19 29.43 0.78
N LEU A 265 14.51 28.36 1.51
CA LEU A 265 15.25 28.42 2.77
C LEU A 265 16.65 28.98 2.59
N ARG A 266 17.41 28.48 1.60
CA ARG A 266 18.76 28.96 1.30
C ARG A 266 18.76 30.44 0.92
N LYS A 267 17.82 30.84 0.06
CA LYS A 267 17.68 32.24 -0.34
C LYS A 267 17.38 33.13 0.87
N ARG A 268 16.45 32.72 1.74
CA ARG A 268 16.08 33.49 2.93
C ARG A 268 17.21 33.56 3.95
N SER A 269 17.98 32.48 4.13
CA SER A 269 19.16 32.47 5.00
C SER A 269 20.18 33.51 4.54
N HIS A 270 20.46 33.55 3.24
CA HIS A 270 21.40 34.51 2.67
C HIS A 270 20.92 35.98 2.83
N GLU A 271 19.63 36.24 2.62
CA GLU A 271 19.05 37.56 2.88
C GLU A 271 19.21 38.01 4.34
N LEU A 272 18.96 37.09 5.28
CA LEU A 272 19.09 37.35 6.72
C LEU A 272 20.55 37.59 7.13
N GLU A 273 21.49 36.82 6.59
CA GLU A 273 22.92 37.01 6.82
C GLU A 273 23.38 38.39 6.35
N ARG A 274 22.97 38.81 5.14
CA ARG A 274 23.30 40.14 4.61
C ARG A 274 22.71 41.27 5.44
N ALA A 275 21.44 41.15 5.85
CA ALA A 275 20.79 42.16 6.70
C ALA A 275 21.49 42.26 8.06
N ARG A 276 21.89 41.13 8.65
CA ARG A 276 22.65 41.09 9.90
C ARG A 276 24.01 41.76 9.76
N GLU A 277 24.75 41.48 8.69
CA GLU A 277 26.06 42.11 8.45
C GLU A 277 25.95 43.62 8.28
N GLU A 278 24.95 44.10 7.55
CA GLU A 278 24.66 45.52 7.40
C GLU A 278 24.32 46.18 8.75
N LEU A 279 23.44 45.57 9.55
CA LEU A 279 23.08 46.09 10.87
C LEU A 279 24.28 46.14 11.83
N LEU A 280 25.15 45.12 11.80
CA LEU A 280 26.39 45.12 12.57
C LEU A 280 27.35 46.22 12.12
N TRP A 281 27.39 46.51 10.81
CA TRP A 281 28.18 47.62 10.28
C TRP A 281 27.64 48.98 10.73
N GLN A 282 26.33 49.20 10.58
CA GLN A 282 25.64 50.41 11.06
C GLN A 282 25.83 50.63 12.55
N GLN A 283 25.71 49.56 13.36
CA GLN A 283 25.95 49.64 14.80
C GLN A 283 27.36 50.17 15.12
N ARG A 284 28.39 49.67 14.43
CA ARG A 284 29.78 50.12 14.64
C ARG A 284 29.97 51.58 14.26
N LEU A 285 29.38 52.01 13.13
CA LEU A 285 29.44 53.41 12.70
C LEU A 285 28.75 54.34 13.69
N THR A 286 27.54 54.00 14.12
CA THR A 286 26.79 54.81 15.09
C THR A 286 27.50 54.88 16.43
N GLN A 287 28.14 53.79 16.88
CA GLN A 287 28.98 53.81 18.09
C GLN A 287 30.18 54.73 17.93
N LYS A 288 30.83 54.74 16.77
CA LYS A 288 31.96 55.65 16.48
C LYS A 288 31.51 57.11 16.48
N GLU A 289 30.40 57.41 15.80
CA GLU A 289 29.82 58.76 15.76
C GLU A 289 29.42 59.24 17.15
N ALA A 290 28.82 58.38 17.97
CA ALA A 290 28.50 58.71 19.36
C ALA A 290 29.76 59.04 20.18
N GLN A 291 30.84 58.29 20.00
CA GLN A 291 32.13 58.57 20.67
C GLN A 291 32.76 59.88 20.21
N GLU A 292 32.66 60.21 18.92
CA GLU A 292 33.14 61.48 18.36
C GLU A 292 32.30 62.65 18.90
N LEU A 293 30.97 62.52 18.90
CA LEU A 293 30.07 63.52 19.47
C LEU A 293 30.31 63.73 20.97
N GLU A 294 30.56 62.67 21.75
CA GLU A 294 30.95 62.77 23.16
C GLU A 294 32.30 63.50 23.37
N GLN A 295 33.25 63.37 22.44
CA GLN A 295 34.50 64.11 22.48
C GLN A 295 34.29 65.59 22.17
N ASP A 296 33.44 65.90 21.18
CA ASP A 296 33.07 67.26 20.80
C ASP A 296 32.31 67.98 21.91
N ILE A 297 31.34 67.32 22.58
CA ILE A 297 30.65 67.84 23.76
C ILE A 297 31.67 68.21 24.85
N ARG A 298 32.58 67.30 25.19
CA ARG A 298 33.65 67.56 26.16
C ARG A 298 34.57 68.70 25.71
N GLY A 299 34.78 68.86 24.41
CA GLY A 299 35.51 69.99 23.80
C GLY A 299 34.80 71.31 24.03
N LEU A 300 33.52 71.38 23.66
CA LEU A 300 32.65 72.56 23.83
C LEU A 300 32.54 72.98 25.31
N GLU A 301 32.40 72.03 26.23
CA GLU A 301 32.40 72.29 27.67
C GLU A 301 33.72 72.90 28.16
N ARG A 302 34.86 72.38 27.68
CA ARG A 302 36.19 72.92 27.98
C ARG A 302 36.37 74.33 27.44
N ASP A 303 35.96 74.58 26.20
CA ASP A 303 36.05 75.90 25.57
C ASP A 303 35.16 76.93 26.27
N LEU A 304 33.93 76.54 26.63
CA LEU A 304 33.00 77.38 27.40
C LEU A 304 33.61 77.79 28.74
N LYS A 305 34.22 76.82 29.46
CA LYS A 305 34.92 77.08 30.72
C LYS A 305 36.12 78.01 30.51
N ALA A 306 36.89 77.80 29.44
CA ALA A 306 38.05 78.62 29.12
C ALA A 306 37.69 80.09 28.85
N LYS A 307 36.52 80.40 28.28
CA LYS A 307 36.06 81.78 28.06
C LYS A 307 35.65 82.53 29.34
N THR A 308 35.46 81.84 30.46
CA THR A 308 35.08 82.46 31.74
C THR A 308 36.17 83.39 32.29
N ALA A 309 37.46 83.01 32.18
CA ALA A 309 38.55 83.80 32.73
C ALA A 309 38.84 85.11 31.96
N PRO A 310 38.92 85.11 30.61
CA PRO A 310 39.02 86.35 29.83
C PRO A 310 37.83 87.29 30.06
N LEU A 311 36.59 86.76 30.12
CA LEU A 311 35.41 87.58 30.39
C LEU A 311 35.50 88.26 31.76
N LYS A 312 35.89 87.51 32.81
CA LYS A 312 36.13 88.07 34.14
C LYS A 312 37.20 89.16 34.11
N LEU A 313 38.30 88.94 33.39
CA LEU A 313 39.38 89.93 33.26
C LEU A 313 38.89 91.22 32.59
N ALA A 314 38.14 91.10 31.49
CA ALA A 314 37.57 92.26 30.79
C ALA A 314 36.57 93.01 31.68
N HIS A 315 35.68 92.31 32.40
CA HIS A 315 34.78 92.90 33.40
C HIS A 315 35.54 93.64 34.49
N THR A 316 36.56 93.02 35.10
CA THR A 316 37.37 93.65 36.15
C THR A 316 38.13 94.86 35.63
N ARG A 317 38.67 94.81 34.40
CA ARG A 317 39.34 95.97 33.76
C ARG A 317 38.36 97.13 33.53
N LEU A 318 37.14 96.85 33.06
CA LEU A 318 36.10 97.86 32.89
C LEU A 318 35.69 98.48 34.23
N GLU A 319 35.45 97.65 35.24
CA GLU A 319 35.05 98.09 36.59
C GLU A 319 36.15 98.95 37.24
N THR A 320 37.40 98.50 37.19
CA THR A 320 38.54 99.25 37.75
C THR A 320 38.70 100.62 37.09
N ARG A 321 38.37 100.75 35.80
CA ARG A 321 38.45 102.03 35.09
C ARG A 321 37.35 103.02 35.49
N THR A 322 36.29 102.58 36.17
CA THR A 322 35.25 103.49 36.70
C THR A 322 35.74 104.33 37.88
N THR A 323 36.85 103.94 38.53
CA THR A 323 37.43 104.66 39.67
C THR A 323 38.37 105.80 39.26
N ARG A 324 38.49 106.09 37.96
CA ARG A 324 39.32 107.21 37.46
C ARG A 324 38.74 108.55 37.93
N PRO A 325 39.53 109.48 38.49
CA PRO A 325 39.02 110.72 39.06
C PRO A 325 38.75 111.80 37.99
N GLY A 326 37.67 112.57 38.17
CA GLY A 326 37.41 113.82 37.44
C GLY A 326 37.32 113.68 35.92
N VAL A 327 38.01 114.57 35.19
CA VAL A 327 38.03 114.60 33.70
C VAL A 327 38.70 113.36 33.10
N ASP A 328 39.56 112.68 33.85
CA ASP A 328 40.19 111.42 33.40
C ASP A 328 39.20 110.25 33.36
N LEU A 329 37.95 110.40 33.84
CA LEU A 329 36.86 109.45 33.58
C LEU A 329 36.32 109.58 32.14
N CYS A 330 37.23 109.51 31.17
CA CYS A 330 36.93 109.65 29.76
C CYS A 330 36.69 108.28 29.11
N ARG A 331 35.77 108.23 28.13
CA ARG A 331 35.58 107.07 27.26
C ARG A 331 36.62 107.13 26.14
N ASP A 332 37.82 106.67 26.46
CA ASP A 332 38.93 106.60 25.51
C ASP A 332 38.87 105.32 24.66
N GLN A 333 39.82 105.20 23.72
CA GLN A 333 39.91 104.04 22.82
C GLN A 333 40.01 102.70 23.56
N VAL A 334 40.67 102.69 24.73
CA VAL A 334 40.81 101.49 25.56
C VAL A 334 39.46 101.10 26.17
N GLN A 335 38.66 102.08 26.61
CA GLN A 335 37.31 101.83 27.11
C GLN A 335 36.42 101.20 26.04
N TYR A 336 36.43 101.73 24.81
CA TYR A 336 35.67 101.15 23.69
C TYR A 336 36.15 99.73 23.35
N GLY A 337 37.47 99.52 23.26
CA GLY A 337 38.03 98.20 22.99
C GLY A 337 37.67 97.13 24.03
N LEU A 338 37.61 97.48 25.32
CA LEU A 338 37.20 96.55 26.39
C LEU A 338 35.70 96.23 26.34
N VAL A 339 34.84 97.19 25.96
CA VAL A 339 33.40 96.94 25.76
C VAL A 339 33.17 96.02 24.55
N ASP A 340 33.92 96.23 23.47
CA ASP A 340 33.89 95.36 22.30
C ASP A 340 34.38 93.94 22.65
N GLU A 341 35.43 93.82 23.47
CA GLU A 341 35.94 92.53 23.96
C GLU A 341 34.88 91.77 24.79
N VAL A 342 34.17 92.45 25.70
CA VAL A 342 33.08 91.84 26.49
C VAL A 342 31.94 91.39 25.60
N THR A 343 31.45 92.26 24.72
CA THR A 343 30.32 91.90 23.83
C THR A 343 30.66 90.73 22.90
N GLN A 344 31.87 90.67 22.38
CA GLN A 344 32.35 89.52 21.59
C GLN A 344 32.47 88.24 22.42
N LEU A 345 32.99 88.32 23.66
CA LEU A 345 33.10 87.16 24.54
C LEU A 345 31.73 86.62 24.96
N GLU A 346 30.76 87.49 25.27
CA GLU A 346 29.38 87.11 25.60
C GLU A 346 28.67 86.47 24.39
N ALA A 347 28.84 87.04 23.20
CA ALA A 347 28.33 86.44 21.96
C ALA A 347 28.93 85.05 21.71
N THR A 348 30.25 84.91 21.89
CA THR A 348 30.96 83.63 21.74
C THR A 348 30.47 82.58 22.74
N ILE A 349 30.31 82.96 24.02
CA ILE A 349 29.78 82.09 25.08
C ILE A 349 28.35 81.66 24.76
N THR A 350 27.52 82.57 24.25
CA THR A 350 26.13 82.27 23.86
C THR A 350 26.10 81.29 22.70
N ALA A 351 26.94 81.48 21.69
CA ALA A 351 27.06 80.56 20.56
C ALA A 351 27.54 79.17 20.99
N LEU A 352 28.56 79.09 21.87
CA LEU A 352 29.03 77.81 22.43
C LEU A 352 27.95 77.10 23.25
N LYS A 353 27.19 77.82 24.07
CA LYS A 353 26.06 77.25 24.84
C LYS A 353 24.96 76.72 23.93
N GLN A 354 24.60 77.45 22.87
CA GLN A 354 23.61 76.99 21.89
C GLN A 354 24.08 75.72 21.20
N LYS A 355 25.36 75.66 20.78
CA LYS A 355 25.88 74.47 20.11
C LYS A 355 25.93 73.27 21.06
N LEU A 356 26.35 73.47 22.31
CA LEU A 356 26.33 72.43 23.34
C LEU A 356 24.92 71.88 23.58
N ALA A 357 23.91 72.75 23.65
CA ALA A 357 22.51 72.35 23.83
C ALA A 357 21.92 71.61 22.61
N GLN A 358 22.48 71.79 21.41
CA GLN A 358 22.09 71.01 20.22
C GLN A 358 22.78 69.64 20.16
N SER A 359 23.94 69.50 20.79
CA SER A 359 24.74 68.28 20.78
C SER A 359 24.38 67.31 21.92
N GLN A 360 23.58 67.76 22.89
CA GLN A 360 23.00 66.97 24.00
C GLN A 360 21.59 66.54 23.65
#